data_AF-A0A7V2XUZ2-F1
#
_entry.id   AF-A0A7V2XUZ2-F1
#
_cell.length_a   1.000
_cell.length_b   1.000
_cell.length_c   1.000
_cell.angle_alpha   90.00
_cell.angle_beta   90.00
_cell.angle_gamma   90.00
#
_symmetry.space_group_name_H-M   'P 1'
#
loop_
_entity.id
_entity.type
_entity.pdbx_description
1 polymer ?
#
loop_
_entity_poly.entity_id
_entity_poly.type
_entity_poly.pdbx_seq_one_letter_code
_entity_poly.pdbx_strand_id
1 'polypeptide(L)'
;MRSQRLQSGIPVALAWAATLLLHAAPLLRGAGSDELDDLLVQLKSAGNEKSARTIEERIRFAVKPGQTDRLLTALSAPHPRTTPLVLDLLATRAAGPATVSTLRKFLRPEPAWYAAGVLGALSRLGDPAALTEMTERADDGRLKPEDRAEYVTAIAILAVRGDDELRPGAWKVLGRLRVKEGLGAFLDGLTDPLEENRKAALSGLQGTLGTLFPYLRFNFDAVNYKTDGGDAASRDKAAESIRKWLPSLGIPKDVLKTLKVDRPPPTTQTRTGESSP
;
A
#
# COMPACT_ATOMS: atom_id res chain seq x y z
N MET A 1 -45.01 -32.79 46.00
CA MET A 1 -44.01 -33.68 46.65
C MET A 1 -43.36 -34.55 45.58
N ARG A 2 -42.03 -34.64 45.59
CA ARG A 2 -41.14 -35.63 44.92
C ARG A 2 -41.16 -35.64 43.37
N SER A 3 -40.11 -35.19 42.68
CA SER A 3 -38.75 -35.76 42.49
C SER A 3 -38.65 -36.74 41.32
N GLN A 4 -37.55 -36.57 40.56
CA GLN A 4 -36.90 -37.47 39.57
C GLN A 4 -37.29 -37.29 38.10
N ARG A 5 -36.40 -37.37 37.09
CA ARG A 5 -34.93 -37.45 36.94
C ARG A 5 -34.67 -37.39 35.42
N LEU A 6 -33.54 -36.76 35.03
CA LEU A 6 -32.63 -37.13 33.90
C LEU A 6 -33.22 -37.06 32.46
N GLN A 7 -32.53 -36.71 31.38
CA GLN A 7 -31.13 -36.92 30.97
C GLN A 7 -30.90 -36.06 29.70
N SER A 8 -29.86 -35.22 29.65
CA SER A 8 -28.60 -35.41 28.90
C SER A 8 -28.62 -35.04 27.41
N GLY A 9 -27.76 -34.08 27.03
CA GLY A 9 -27.38 -33.90 25.63
C GLY A 9 -26.83 -32.51 25.26
N ILE A 10 -25.90 -31.94 26.02
CA ILE A 10 -25.09 -30.81 25.49
C ILE A 10 -23.73 -31.38 25.08
N PRO A 11 -23.35 -31.29 23.79
CA PRO A 11 -22.17 -31.94 23.26
C PRO A 11 -20.88 -31.26 23.71
N VAL A 12 -19.85 -32.08 23.79
CA VAL A 12 -18.44 -31.87 24.18
C VAL A 12 -17.71 -30.73 23.41
N ALA A 13 -18.39 -29.94 22.59
CA ALA A 13 -17.82 -28.83 21.81
C ALA A 13 -17.50 -27.58 22.65
N LEU A 14 -18.13 -27.40 23.81
CA LEU A 14 -17.89 -26.23 24.68
C LEU A 14 -16.71 -26.38 25.65
N ALA A 15 -16.18 -27.60 25.82
CA ALA A 15 -15.03 -27.83 26.68
C ALA A 15 -13.71 -27.43 26.02
N TRP A 16 -13.58 -27.53 24.70
CA TRP A 16 -12.34 -27.20 23.97
C TRP A 16 -12.18 -25.69 23.69
N ALA A 17 -13.28 -24.95 23.53
CA ALA A 17 -13.23 -23.49 23.37
C ALA A 17 -12.80 -22.79 24.68
N ALA A 18 -13.20 -23.33 25.84
CA ALA A 18 -12.81 -22.78 27.13
C ALA A 18 -11.33 -23.02 27.47
N THR A 19 -10.74 -24.14 27.05
CA THR A 19 -9.31 -24.43 27.33
C THR A 19 -8.36 -23.59 26.46
N LEU A 20 -8.75 -23.28 25.21
CA LEU A 20 -8.02 -22.33 24.35
C LEU A 20 -8.15 -20.88 24.84
N LEU A 21 -9.31 -20.49 25.38
CA LEU A 21 -9.49 -19.16 26.00
C LEU A 21 -8.79 -19.01 27.35
N LEU A 22 -8.63 -20.09 28.14
CA LEU A 22 -7.86 -20.03 29.40
C LEU A 22 -6.34 -20.09 29.22
N HIS A 23 -5.81 -20.64 28.11
CA HIS A 23 -4.37 -20.60 27.81
C HIS A 23 -3.94 -19.37 26.99
N ALA A 24 -4.88 -18.63 26.41
CA ALA A 24 -4.63 -17.32 25.81
C ALA A 24 -4.77 -16.15 26.82
N ALA A 25 -5.30 -16.42 28.01
CA ALA A 25 -5.58 -15.41 29.03
C ALA A 25 -4.36 -14.71 29.67
N PRO A 26 -3.11 -15.22 29.63
CA PRO A 26 -1.96 -14.43 30.10
C PRO A 26 -1.53 -13.33 29.10
N LEU A 27 -1.98 -13.33 27.84
CA LEU A 27 -1.57 -12.34 26.83
C LEU A 27 -2.39 -11.04 26.86
N LEU A 28 -3.40 -10.93 27.72
CA LEU A 28 -4.28 -9.76 27.81
C LEU A 28 -4.15 -8.97 29.12
N ARG A 29 -3.13 -9.25 29.93
CA ARG A 29 -2.75 -8.41 31.08
C ARG A 29 -1.29 -8.00 30.97
N GLY A 30 -1.06 -6.74 30.58
CA GLY A 30 0.24 -6.08 30.74
C GLY A 30 1.10 -5.91 29.50
N ALA A 31 0.56 -6.03 28.28
CA ALA A 31 1.27 -5.61 27.05
C ALA A 31 1.30 -4.07 26.95
N GLY A 32 2.07 -3.46 27.84
CA GLY A 32 2.40 -2.05 27.84
C GLY A 32 3.74 -1.86 27.14
N SER A 33 3.87 -0.81 26.34
CA SER A 33 5.15 -0.18 26.03
C SER A 33 6.19 -0.99 25.27
N ASP A 34 6.73 -1.99 25.91
CA ASP A 34 7.97 -2.66 25.59
C ASP A 34 7.76 -3.65 24.43
N GLU A 35 6.54 -4.16 24.26
CA GLU A 35 6.19 -5.05 23.13
C GLU A 35 6.35 -4.35 21.77
N LEU A 36 5.99 -3.07 21.64
CA LEU A 36 6.12 -2.37 20.36
C LEU A 36 7.60 -2.18 19.99
N ASP A 37 8.41 -1.79 20.97
CA ASP A 37 9.84 -1.57 20.77
C ASP A 37 10.55 -2.89 20.44
N ASP A 38 10.21 -3.98 21.15
CA ASP A 38 10.71 -5.33 20.87
C ASP A 38 10.35 -5.80 19.46
N LEU A 39 9.11 -5.58 19.03
CA LEU A 39 8.67 -5.95 17.68
C LEU A 39 9.38 -5.12 16.60
N LEU A 40 9.62 -3.82 16.84
CA LEU A 40 10.41 -2.99 15.93
C LEU A 40 11.85 -3.49 15.82
N VAL A 41 12.48 -3.90 16.93
CA VAL A 41 13.82 -4.51 16.93
C VAL A 41 13.83 -5.86 16.19
N GLN A 42 12.83 -6.70 16.41
CA GLN A 42 12.66 -7.96 15.67
C GLN A 42 12.49 -7.71 14.17
N LEU A 43 11.72 -6.69 13.78
CA LEU A 43 11.52 -6.35 12.38
C LEU A 43 12.84 -5.89 11.74
N LYS A 44 13.63 -5.05 12.41
CA LYS A 44 14.96 -4.64 11.94
C LYS A 44 15.86 -5.85 11.66
N SER A 45 15.83 -6.85 12.55
CA SER A 45 16.70 -8.03 12.50
C SER A 45 16.15 -9.22 11.70
N ALA A 46 14.96 -9.12 11.11
CA ALA A 46 14.33 -10.24 10.41
C ALA A 46 15.19 -10.77 9.23
N GLY A 47 15.63 -12.03 9.30
CA GLY A 47 16.50 -12.62 8.28
C GLY A 47 15.80 -12.99 6.97
N ASN A 48 14.47 -13.02 6.93
CA ASN A 48 13.69 -13.37 5.74
C ASN A 48 12.35 -12.63 5.69
N GLU A 49 11.77 -12.58 4.48
CA GLU A 49 10.55 -11.84 4.16
C GLU A 49 9.29 -12.39 4.85
N LYS A 50 9.20 -13.71 5.02
CA LYS A 50 8.06 -14.35 5.69
C LYS A 50 7.99 -13.95 7.16
N SER A 51 9.13 -14.00 7.84
CA SER A 51 9.26 -13.55 9.23
C SER A 51 8.97 -12.05 9.37
N ALA A 52 9.47 -11.22 8.45
CA ALA A 52 9.19 -9.80 8.45
C ALA A 52 7.67 -9.52 8.39
N ARG A 53 6.96 -10.13 7.44
CA ARG A 53 5.49 -9.97 7.31
C ARG A 53 4.73 -10.37 8.57
N THR A 54 5.09 -11.51 9.18
CA THR A 54 4.46 -11.94 10.44
C THR A 54 4.71 -10.92 11.56
N ILE A 55 5.89 -10.32 11.64
CA ILE A 55 6.20 -9.28 12.63
C ILE A 55 5.42 -8.00 12.33
N GLU A 56 5.33 -7.58 11.06
CA GLU A 56 4.55 -6.41 10.65
C GLU A 56 3.07 -6.53 11.03
N GLU A 57 2.46 -7.69 10.80
CA GLU A 57 1.08 -7.97 11.20
C GLU A 57 0.90 -7.88 12.72
N ARG A 58 1.86 -8.42 13.49
CA ARG A 58 1.86 -8.30 14.96
C ARG A 58 1.97 -6.85 15.41
N ILE A 59 2.85 -6.05 14.79
CA ILE A 59 2.96 -4.60 15.09
C ILE A 59 1.63 -3.90 14.80
N ARG A 60 1.02 -4.16 13.64
CA ARG A 60 -0.29 -3.60 13.29
C ARG A 60 -1.36 -3.96 14.32
N PHE A 61 -1.31 -5.14 14.92
CA PHE A 61 -2.26 -5.50 15.98
C PHE A 61 -1.91 -4.87 17.34
N ALA A 62 -0.62 -4.78 17.67
CA ALA A 62 -0.14 -4.30 18.96
C ALA A 62 -0.26 -2.78 19.15
N VAL A 63 -0.23 -2.00 18.06
CA VAL A 63 -0.26 -0.53 18.14
C VAL A 63 -1.63 -0.03 18.63
N LYS A 64 -1.64 0.59 19.81
CA LYS A 64 -2.84 1.13 20.47
C LYS A 64 -3.01 2.64 20.19
N PRO A 65 -4.24 3.17 20.25
CA PRO A 65 -4.47 4.62 20.26
C PRO A 65 -3.64 5.30 21.35
N GLY A 66 -3.05 6.46 21.04
CA GLY A 66 -2.19 7.21 21.97
C GLY A 66 -0.70 6.84 21.94
N GLN A 67 -0.26 5.93 21.06
CA GLN A 67 1.17 5.60 20.89
C GLN A 67 1.90 6.47 19.84
N THR A 68 1.31 7.60 19.43
CA THR A 68 1.86 8.49 18.41
C THR A 68 3.29 8.95 18.71
N ASP A 69 3.58 9.37 19.96
CA ASP A 69 4.89 9.88 20.34
C ASP A 69 6.00 8.82 20.19
N ARG A 70 5.67 7.54 20.42
CA ARG A 70 6.62 6.44 20.22
C ARG A 70 6.90 6.17 18.76
N LEU A 71 5.85 6.16 17.94
CA LEU A 71 5.99 6.04 16.50
C LEU A 71 6.83 7.19 15.93
N LEU A 72 6.60 8.42 16.40
CA LEU A 72 7.42 9.58 16.04
C LEU A 72 8.87 9.44 16.52
N THR A 73 9.10 8.91 17.71
CA THR A 73 10.46 8.65 18.22
C THR A 73 11.20 7.61 17.37
N ALA A 74 10.51 6.57 16.90
CA ALA A 74 11.08 5.57 16.00
C ALA A 74 11.54 6.15 14.65
N LEU A 75 11.01 7.31 14.24
CA LEU A 75 11.41 8.00 13.02
C LEU A 75 12.70 8.82 13.16
N SER A 76 13.14 9.12 14.38
CA SER A 76 14.41 9.84 14.64
C SER A 76 15.66 9.03 14.30
N ALA A 77 15.53 7.71 14.15
CA ALA A 77 16.59 6.80 13.71
C ALA A 77 16.07 5.94 12.55
N PRO A 78 15.98 6.52 11.33
CA PRO A 78 15.30 5.89 10.21
C PRO A 78 15.97 4.58 9.81
N HIS A 79 15.14 3.56 9.52
CA HIS A 79 15.61 2.26 9.07
C HIS A 79 14.71 1.76 7.92
N PRO A 80 15.30 1.34 6.78
CA PRO A 80 14.54 1.03 5.55
C PRO A 80 13.38 0.04 5.74
N ARG A 81 13.49 -0.90 6.69
CA ARG A 81 12.46 -1.90 6.94
C ARG A 81 11.36 -1.45 7.91
N THR A 82 11.68 -0.64 8.92
CA THR A 82 10.68 -0.25 9.93
C THR A 82 10.00 1.07 9.58
N THR A 83 10.73 2.00 8.96
CA THR A 83 10.22 3.33 8.66
C THR A 83 8.96 3.32 7.79
N PRO A 84 8.86 2.53 6.70
CA PRO A 84 7.62 2.48 5.90
C PRO A 84 6.40 2.05 6.72
N LEU A 85 6.56 1.06 7.60
CA LEU A 85 5.49 0.61 8.49
C LEU A 85 5.10 1.69 9.50
N VAL A 86 6.08 2.34 10.14
CA VAL A 86 5.85 3.40 11.12
C VAL A 86 5.11 4.57 10.48
N LEU A 87 5.51 4.99 9.27
CA LEU A 87 4.85 6.06 8.52
C LEU A 87 3.41 5.68 8.12
N ASP A 88 3.18 4.44 7.70
CA ASP A 88 1.84 3.92 7.40
C ASP A 88 0.93 3.91 8.65
N LEU A 89 1.47 3.48 9.79
CA LEU A 89 0.76 3.50 11.07
C LEU A 89 0.43 4.92 11.53
N LEU A 90 1.35 5.87 11.38
CA LEU A 90 1.10 7.28 11.69
C LEU A 90 0.01 7.86 10.78
N ALA A 91 0.08 7.59 9.47
CA ALA A 91 -0.90 8.07 8.52
C ALA A 91 -2.32 7.51 8.77
N THR A 92 -2.43 6.29 9.30
CA THR A 92 -3.72 5.60 9.49
C THR A 92 -4.29 5.70 10.90
N ARG A 93 -3.45 5.88 11.94
CA ARG A 93 -3.88 5.82 13.35
C ARG A 93 -3.57 7.08 14.16
N ALA A 94 -2.70 7.95 13.66
CA ALA A 94 -2.27 9.16 14.36
C ALA A 94 -2.65 10.42 13.57
N ALA A 95 -3.94 10.57 13.27
CA ALA A 95 -4.47 11.75 12.60
C ALA A 95 -4.52 12.94 13.56
N GLY A 96 -3.72 13.98 13.28
CA GLY A 96 -3.78 15.23 14.03
C GLY A 96 -2.80 16.29 13.50
N PRO A 97 -3.12 17.59 13.66
CA PRO A 97 -2.24 18.69 13.24
C PRO A 97 -0.83 18.62 13.84
N ALA A 98 -0.71 18.09 15.07
CA ALA A 98 0.57 17.90 15.74
C ALA A 98 1.47 16.85 15.06
N THR A 99 0.88 15.75 14.56
CA THR A 99 1.60 14.73 13.79
C THR A 99 2.14 15.33 12.49
N VAL A 100 1.31 16.08 11.76
CA VAL A 100 1.69 16.78 10.52
C VAL A 100 2.86 17.75 10.78
N SER A 101 2.73 18.60 11.80
CA SER A 101 3.78 19.55 12.18
C SER A 101 5.11 18.84 12.51
N THR A 102 5.04 17.68 13.17
CA THR A 102 6.24 16.92 13.53
C THR A 102 6.86 16.22 12.32
N LEU A 103 6.05 15.58 11.48
CA LEU A 103 6.50 14.95 10.23
C LEU A 103 7.18 15.95 9.30
N ARG A 104 6.69 17.20 9.24
CA ARG A 104 7.36 18.27 8.49
C ARG A 104 8.78 18.58 8.97
N LYS A 105 9.08 18.40 10.26
CA LYS A 105 10.43 18.60 10.81
C LYS A 105 11.42 17.52 10.35
N PHE A 106 10.92 16.32 10.03
CA PHE A 106 11.72 15.21 9.53
C PHE A 106 12.14 15.35 8.05
N LEU A 107 11.76 16.44 7.36
CA LEU A 107 12.11 16.64 5.94
C LEU A 107 13.54 17.19 5.69
N ARG A 108 14.39 17.36 6.71
CA ARG A 108 15.70 18.02 6.60
C ARG A 108 16.84 17.34 7.38
N PRO A 109 18.06 17.28 6.81
CA PRO A 109 18.40 16.69 5.51
C PRO A 109 18.50 15.16 5.67
N GLU A 110 17.53 14.45 5.10
CA GLU A 110 17.42 13.00 5.18
C GLU A 110 17.52 12.38 3.77
N PRO A 111 17.88 11.09 3.64
CA PRO A 111 17.96 10.44 2.34
C PRO A 111 16.62 10.47 1.59
N ALA A 112 16.66 10.45 0.25
CA ALA A 112 15.49 10.65 -0.59
C ALA A 112 14.35 9.65 -0.29
N TRP A 113 14.66 8.38 -0.07
CA TRP A 113 13.69 7.33 0.29
C TRP A 113 12.91 7.68 1.57
N TYR A 114 13.58 8.29 2.56
CA TYR A 114 12.96 8.69 3.81
C TYR A 114 12.08 9.90 3.60
N ALA A 115 12.60 10.93 2.95
CA ALA A 115 11.85 12.15 2.64
C ALA A 115 10.60 11.86 1.79
N ALA A 116 10.72 10.97 0.80
CA ALA A 116 9.59 10.52 -0.04
C ALA A 116 8.53 9.79 0.80
N GLY A 117 8.95 8.90 1.70
CA GLY A 117 8.04 8.24 2.64
C GLY A 117 7.31 9.22 3.57
N VAL A 118 8.03 10.19 4.14
CA VAL A 118 7.45 11.23 5.01
C VAL A 118 6.44 12.08 4.24
N LEU A 119 6.77 12.54 3.03
CA LEU A 119 5.84 13.28 2.18
C LEU A 119 4.60 12.43 1.83
N GLY A 120 4.77 11.13 1.58
CA GLY A 120 3.64 10.22 1.35
C GLY A 120 2.70 10.12 2.56
N ALA A 121 3.26 9.99 3.77
CA ALA A 121 2.47 10.01 5.01
C ALA A 121 1.77 11.36 5.24
N LEU A 122 2.46 12.47 4.98
CA LEU A 122 1.90 13.82 5.08
C LEU A 122 0.72 14.01 4.10
N SER A 123 0.83 13.56 2.85
CA SER A 123 -0.27 13.61 1.89
C SER A 123 -1.50 12.85 2.39
N ARG A 124 -1.31 11.66 2.97
CA ARG A 124 -2.41 10.85 3.56
C ARG A 124 -3.03 11.48 4.80
N LEU A 125 -2.25 12.26 5.54
CA LEU A 125 -2.76 13.07 6.65
C LEU A 125 -3.44 14.37 6.19
N GLY A 126 -3.61 14.57 4.87
CA GLY A 126 -4.30 15.72 4.30
C GLY A 126 -3.43 16.98 4.21
N ASP A 127 -2.10 16.87 4.26
CA ASP A 127 -1.22 18.01 4.04
C ASP A 127 -1.24 18.42 2.56
N PRO A 128 -1.81 19.60 2.22
CA PRO A 128 -2.05 19.98 0.83
C PRO A 128 -0.75 20.29 0.07
N ALA A 129 0.33 20.63 0.77
CA ALA A 129 1.60 20.97 0.14
C ALA A 129 2.49 19.73 -0.09
N ALA A 130 2.20 18.60 0.53
CA ALA A 130 3.06 17.42 0.49
C ALA A 130 3.14 16.79 -0.91
N LEU A 131 2.00 16.66 -1.61
CA LEU A 131 1.99 16.11 -2.97
C LEU A 131 2.69 17.05 -3.96
N THR A 132 2.51 18.37 -3.80
CA THR A 132 3.20 19.38 -4.60
C THR A 132 4.71 19.31 -4.41
N GLU A 133 5.18 19.26 -3.17
CA GLU A 133 6.62 19.16 -2.89
C GLU A 133 7.21 17.84 -3.41
N MET A 134 6.50 16.72 -3.26
CA MET A 134 6.92 15.43 -3.82
C MET A 134 7.05 15.49 -5.35
N THR A 135 6.12 16.20 -5.99
CA THR A 135 6.10 16.43 -7.43
C THR A 135 7.28 17.29 -7.89
N GLU A 136 7.55 18.40 -7.19
CA GLU A 136 8.67 19.29 -7.49
C GLU A 136 10.02 18.56 -7.36
N ARG A 137 10.17 17.72 -6.33
CA ARG A 137 11.38 16.89 -6.17
C ARG A 137 11.48 15.79 -7.23
N ALA A 138 10.38 15.17 -7.64
CA ALA A 138 10.39 14.20 -8.73
C ALA A 138 10.80 14.84 -10.09
N ASP A 139 10.54 16.13 -10.27
CA ASP A 139 10.84 16.90 -11.49
C ASP A 139 12.20 17.63 -11.43
N ASP A 140 12.85 17.67 -10.26
CA ASP A 140 14.14 18.36 -10.09
C ASP A 140 15.27 17.63 -10.83
N GLY A 141 15.65 18.16 -12.00
CA GLY A 141 16.74 17.64 -12.81
C GLY A 141 18.13 17.70 -12.17
N ARG A 142 18.27 18.33 -10.98
CA ARG A 142 19.53 18.37 -10.22
C ARG A 142 19.68 17.19 -9.27
N LEU A 143 18.59 16.49 -8.94
CA LEU A 143 18.64 15.28 -8.12
C LEU A 143 19.15 14.10 -8.94
N LYS A 144 19.82 13.16 -8.26
CA LYS A 144 20.26 11.94 -8.91
C LYS A 144 19.05 11.12 -9.38
N PRO A 145 19.16 10.35 -10.48
CA PRO A 145 18.05 9.53 -10.97
C PRO A 145 17.45 8.60 -9.92
N GLU A 146 18.29 7.99 -9.08
CA GLU A 146 17.85 7.14 -7.97
C GLU A 146 17.03 7.89 -6.92
N ASP A 147 17.42 9.12 -6.57
CA ASP A 147 16.68 9.95 -5.60
C ASP A 147 15.34 10.41 -6.18
N ARG A 148 15.30 10.74 -7.48
CA ARG A 148 14.06 11.06 -8.18
C ARG A 148 13.09 9.88 -8.20
N ALA A 149 13.61 8.67 -8.40
CA ALA A 149 12.80 7.46 -8.45
C ALA A 149 12.04 7.24 -7.13
N GLU A 150 12.64 7.55 -5.97
CA GLU A 150 11.97 7.45 -4.66
C GLU A 150 10.70 8.31 -4.59
N TYR A 151 10.76 9.56 -5.08
CA TYR A 151 9.58 10.44 -5.12
C TYR A 151 8.53 9.94 -6.11
N VAL A 152 8.95 9.44 -7.28
CA VAL A 152 8.02 8.84 -8.25
C VAL A 152 7.34 7.60 -7.65
N THR A 153 8.09 6.75 -6.95
CA THR A 153 7.56 5.57 -6.27
C THR A 153 6.54 5.96 -5.19
N ALA A 154 6.81 7.00 -4.41
CA ALA A 154 5.85 7.50 -3.43
C ALA A 154 4.56 8.03 -4.10
N ILE A 155 4.65 8.78 -5.20
CA ILE A 155 3.48 9.23 -5.99
C ILE A 155 2.71 8.03 -6.52
N ALA A 156 3.41 7.03 -7.06
CA ALA A 156 2.81 5.81 -7.58
C ALA A 156 2.06 5.01 -6.50
N ILE A 157 2.61 4.91 -5.29
CA ILE A 157 1.93 4.29 -4.15
C ILE A 157 0.65 5.07 -3.80
N LEU A 158 0.70 6.40 -3.77
CA LEU A 158 -0.49 7.24 -3.52
C LEU A 158 -1.56 7.07 -4.61
N ALA A 159 -1.16 6.93 -5.88
CA ALA A 159 -2.09 6.73 -6.99
C ALA A 159 -2.82 5.38 -6.90
N VAL A 160 -2.10 4.31 -6.55
CA VAL A 160 -2.64 2.95 -6.49
C VAL A 160 -3.35 2.65 -5.17
N ARG A 161 -2.84 3.16 -4.04
CA ARG A 161 -3.23 2.77 -2.68
C ARG A 161 -3.62 3.93 -1.78
N GLY A 162 -3.58 5.16 -2.27
CA GLY A 162 -4.05 6.32 -1.50
C GLY A 162 -5.56 6.27 -1.25
N ASP A 163 -6.03 7.17 -0.41
CA ASP A 163 -7.47 7.34 -0.19
C ASP A 163 -8.13 7.95 -1.44
N ASP A 164 -9.43 7.71 -1.64
CA ASP A 164 -10.12 8.06 -2.89
C ASP A 164 -10.03 9.54 -3.26
N GLU A 165 -9.86 10.44 -2.29
CA GLU A 165 -9.65 11.88 -2.53
C GLU A 165 -8.25 12.20 -3.09
N LEU A 166 -7.22 11.42 -2.75
CA LEU A 166 -5.83 11.65 -3.14
C LEU A 166 -5.46 11.01 -4.46
N ARG A 167 -6.07 9.85 -4.78
CA ARG A 167 -5.72 9.06 -5.97
C ARG A 167 -5.83 9.84 -7.28
N PRO A 168 -6.89 10.65 -7.55
CA PRO A 168 -6.98 11.41 -8.79
C PRO A 168 -5.84 12.41 -8.97
N GLY A 169 -5.46 13.09 -7.88
CA GLY A 169 -4.32 14.03 -7.87
C GLY A 169 -3.00 13.31 -8.15
N ALA A 170 -2.77 12.18 -7.49
CA ALA A 170 -1.56 11.37 -7.68
C ALA A 170 -1.47 10.79 -9.11
N TRP A 171 -2.57 10.28 -9.67
CA TRP A 171 -2.61 9.84 -11.07
C TRP A 171 -2.26 10.95 -12.06
N LYS A 172 -2.83 12.15 -11.85
CA LYS A 172 -2.56 13.31 -12.70
C LYS A 172 -1.08 13.70 -12.68
N VAL A 173 -0.48 13.74 -11.49
CA VAL A 173 0.95 14.02 -11.32
C VAL A 173 1.80 12.95 -12.01
N LEU A 174 1.53 11.66 -11.74
CA LEU A 174 2.29 10.57 -12.32
C LEU A 174 2.23 10.59 -13.86
N GLY A 175 1.05 10.84 -14.43
CA GLY A 175 0.85 10.99 -15.87
C GLY A 175 1.57 12.19 -16.48
N ARG A 176 1.77 13.26 -15.71
CA ARG A 176 2.55 14.44 -16.13
C ARG A 176 4.05 14.15 -16.18
N LEU A 177 4.56 13.38 -15.22
CA LEU A 177 6.00 13.06 -15.13
C LEU A 177 6.49 12.19 -16.30
N ARG A 178 5.62 11.31 -16.83
CA ARG A 178 5.93 10.44 -17.99
C ARG A 178 7.23 9.65 -17.85
N VAL A 179 7.47 9.11 -16.66
CA VAL A 179 8.68 8.37 -16.30
C VAL A 179 8.44 6.86 -16.26
N LYS A 180 9.46 6.06 -16.60
CA LYS A 180 9.36 4.59 -16.73
C LYS A 180 9.07 3.89 -15.40
N GLU A 181 9.44 4.50 -14.29
CA GLU A 181 9.22 4.04 -12.93
C GLU A 181 7.72 4.00 -12.58
N GLY A 182 6.90 4.83 -13.23
CA GLY A 182 5.44 4.85 -13.06
C GLY A 182 4.68 3.78 -13.85
N LEU A 183 5.33 3.06 -14.78
CA LEU A 183 4.65 2.11 -15.68
C LEU A 183 3.94 0.98 -14.93
N GLY A 184 4.59 0.41 -13.90
CA GLY A 184 3.99 -0.64 -13.08
C GLY A 184 2.70 -0.17 -12.40
N ALA A 185 2.71 1.05 -11.86
CA ALA A 185 1.55 1.65 -11.21
C ALA A 185 0.41 1.86 -12.21
N PHE A 186 0.67 2.43 -13.39
CA PHE A 186 -0.39 2.58 -14.40
C PHE A 186 -1.07 1.25 -14.75
N LEU A 187 -0.32 0.16 -14.85
CA LEU A 187 -0.88 -1.17 -15.10
C LEU A 187 -1.74 -1.69 -13.94
N ASP A 188 -1.36 -1.41 -12.69
CA ASP A 188 -2.22 -1.70 -11.54
C ASP A 188 -3.50 -0.82 -11.58
N GLY A 189 -3.37 0.46 -11.93
CA GLY A 189 -4.46 1.42 -12.07
C GLY A 189 -5.49 1.05 -13.16
N LEU A 190 -5.13 0.24 -14.16
CA LEU A 190 -6.09 -0.29 -15.13
C LEU A 190 -7.16 -1.19 -14.50
N THR A 191 -6.90 -1.72 -13.31
CA THR A 191 -7.78 -2.63 -12.57
C THR A 191 -8.54 -1.94 -11.43
N ASP A 192 -8.33 -0.63 -11.28
CA ASP A 192 -8.95 0.20 -10.25
C ASP A 192 -10.49 0.05 -10.24
N PRO A 193 -11.14 -0.05 -9.07
CA PRO A 193 -12.60 -0.07 -9.00
C PRO A 193 -13.25 1.20 -9.57
N LEU A 194 -12.59 2.36 -9.45
CA LEU A 194 -13.12 3.64 -9.91
C LEU A 194 -12.76 3.86 -11.39
N GLU A 195 -13.77 4.16 -12.21
CA GLU A 195 -13.60 4.38 -13.64
C GLU A 195 -12.68 5.58 -13.95
N GLU A 196 -12.80 6.66 -13.19
CA GLU A 196 -11.98 7.86 -13.37
C GLU A 196 -10.50 7.55 -13.21
N ASN A 197 -10.14 6.74 -12.20
CA ASN A 197 -8.77 6.29 -12.00
C ASN A 197 -8.30 5.36 -13.11
N ARG A 198 -9.15 4.46 -13.62
CA ARG A 198 -8.80 3.64 -14.80
C ARG A 198 -8.51 4.49 -16.02
N LYS A 199 -9.32 5.52 -16.29
CA LYS A 199 -9.11 6.46 -17.39
C LYS A 199 -7.81 7.25 -17.20
N ALA A 200 -7.55 7.74 -16.00
CA ALA A 200 -6.32 8.45 -15.67
C ALA A 200 -5.08 7.54 -15.83
N ALA A 201 -5.17 6.29 -15.38
CA ALA A 201 -4.11 5.31 -15.51
C ALA A 201 -3.83 4.93 -16.97
N LEU A 202 -4.89 4.71 -17.78
CA LEU A 202 -4.75 4.45 -19.22
C LEU A 202 -4.12 5.63 -19.96
N SER A 203 -4.60 6.85 -19.70
CA SER A 203 -4.06 8.08 -20.31
C SER A 203 -2.59 8.29 -19.92
N GLY A 204 -2.25 8.10 -18.64
CA GLY A 204 -0.87 8.17 -18.16
C GLY A 204 0.03 7.10 -18.77
N LEU A 205 -0.46 5.86 -18.92
CA LEU A 205 0.24 4.78 -19.59
C LEU A 205 0.53 5.13 -21.06
N GLN A 206 -0.49 5.57 -21.80
CA GLN A 206 -0.35 5.99 -23.21
C GLN A 206 0.65 7.13 -23.36
N GLY A 207 0.54 8.17 -22.51
CA GLY A 207 1.45 9.31 -22.54
C GLY A 207 2.89 8.93 -22.22
N THR A 208 3.10 8.07 -21.22
CA THR A 208 4.44 7.60 -20.82
C THR A 208 5.05 6.72 -21.90
N LEU A 209 4.31 5.75 -22.42
CA LEU A 209 4.78 4.87 -23.49
C LEU A 209 5.05 5.64 -24.78
N GLY A 210 4.22 6.64 -25.13
CA GLY A 210 4.46 7.51 -26.28
C GLY A 210 5.71 8.38 -26.13
N THR A 211 6.06 8.80 -24.90
CA THR A 211 7.30 9.52 -24.62
C THR A 211 8.52 8.60 -24.66
N LEU A 212 8.43 7.38 -24.12
CA LEU A 212 9.55 6.43 -24.11
C LEU A 212 9.78 5.77 -25.47
N PHE A 213 8.72 5.58 -26.25
CA PHE A 213 8.73 4.86 -27.53
C PHE A 213 7.91 5.60 -28.60
N PRO A 214 8.36 6.79 -29.06
CA PRO A 214 7.58 7.64 -29.96
C PRO A 214 7.30 7.00 -31.33
N TYR A 215 8.06 5.96 -31.69
CA TYR A 215 7.91 5.19 -32.93
C TYR A 215 6.88 4.05 -32.83
N LEU A 216 6.42 3.71 -31.62
CA LEU A 216 5.44 2.66 -31.40
C LEU A 216 4.03 3.25 -31.30
N ARG A 217 3.08 2.60 -31.97
CA ARG A 217 1.64 2.91 -31.80
C ARG A 217 1.02 1.92 -30.83
N PHE A 218 0.43 2.44 -29.77
CA PHE A 218 -0.24 1.65 -28.75
C PHE A 218 -1.75 1.69 -28.96
N ASN A 219 -2.33 0.57 -29.42
CA ASN A 219 -3.77 0.43 -29.57
C ASN A 219 -4.30 -0.54 -28.51
N PHE A 220 -4.81 0.01 -27.40
CA PHE A 220 -5.33 -0.79 -26.29
C PHE A 220 -6.70 -1.42 -26.59
N ASP A 221 -7.44 -0.88 -27.56
CA ASP A 221 -8.68 -1.50 -28.03
C ASP A 221 -8.39 -2.84 -28.73
N ALA A 222 -7.23 -2.96 -29.40
CA ALA A 222 -6.80 -4.20 -30.05
C ALA A 222 -6.52 -5.36 -29.07
N VAL A 223 -6.32 -5.06 -27.78
CA VAL A 223 -6.20 -6.06 -26.71
C VAL A 223 -7.48 -6.15 -25.86
N ASN A 224 -8.61 -5.66 -26.38
CA ASN A 224 -9.93 -5.68 -25.75
C ASN A 224 -9.98 -4.99 -24.38
N TYR A 225 -9.11 -4.02 -24.10
CA TYR A 225 -9.20 -3.24 -22.87
C TYR A 225 -10.25 -2.13 -23.03
N LYS A 226 -11.23 -2.06 -22.12
CA LYS A 226 -12.22 -0.99 -22.05
C LYS A 226 -12.26 -0.42 -20.64
N THR A 227 -12.27 0.91 -20.51
CA THR A 227 -12.30 1.58 -19.21
C THR A 227 -13.68 1.57 -18.56
N ASP A 228 -14.74 1.51 -19.36
CA ASP A 228 -16.15 1.71 -19.00
C ASP A 228 -16.96 0.40 -18.84
N GLY A 229 -16.34 -0.77 -19.05
CA GLY A 229 -17.07 -2.05 -19.06
C GLY A 229 -16.25 -3.26 -18.60
N GLY A 230 -16.96 -4.29 -18.13
CA GLY A 230 -16.43 -5.58 -17.70
C GLY A 230 -16.37 -5.75 -16.18
N ASP A 231 -16.54 -6.97 -15.69
CA ASP A 231 -16.32 -7.30 -14.28
C ASP A 231 -14.83 -7.17 -13.88
N ALA A 232 -14.54 -7.22 -12.58
CA ALA A 232 -13.16 -7.09 -12.07
C ALA A 232 -12.21 -8.13 -12.70
N ALA A 233 -12.69 -9.36 -12.89
CA ALA A 233 -11.90 -10.45 -13.47
C ALA A 233 -11.52 -10.17 -14.94
N SER A 234 -12.41 -9.55 -15.71
CA SER A 234 -12.18 -9.17 -17.09
C SER A 234 -11.15 -8.03 -17.18
N ARG A 235 -11.23 -7.04 -16.28
CA ARG A 235 -10.25 -5.97 -16.19
C ARG A 235 -8.86 -6.49 -15.81
N ASP A 236 -8.79 -7.41 -14.85
CA ASP A 236 -7.54 -8.08 -14.46
C ASP A 236 -6.92 -8.85 -15.62
N LYS A 237 -7.72 -9.63 -16.36
CA LYS A 237 -7.25 -10.36 -17.55
C LYS A 237 -6.72 -9.43 -18.63
N ALA A 238 -7.37 -8.28 -18.85
CA ALA A 238 -6.96 -7.30 -19.85
C ALA A 238 -5.65 -6.60 -19.44
N ALA A 239 -5.51 -6.19 -18.17
CA ALA A 239 -4.27 -5.63 -17.64
C ALA A 239 -3.11 -6.62 -17.71
N GLU A 240 -3.36 -7.90 -17.41
CA GLU A 240 -2.35 -8.96 -17.54
C GLU A 240 -1.97 -9.23 -19.00
N SER A 241 -2.93 -9.14 -19.92
CA SER A 241 -2.66 -9.26 -21.36
C SER A 241 -1.77 -8.11 -21.84
N ILE A 242 -2.00 -6.89 -21.37
CA ILE A 242 -1.14 -5.73 -21.64
C ILE A 242 0.27 -5.96 -21.09
N ARG A 243 0.41 -6.46 -19.85
CA ARG A 243 1.71 -6.79 -19.25
C ARG A 243 2.52 -7.78 -20.09
N LYS A 244 1.85 -8.78 -20.67
CA LYS A 244 2.48 -9.80 -21.53
C LYS A 244 2.77 -9.28 -22.93
N TRP A 245 1.97 -8.35 -23.42
CA TRP A 245 2.14 -7.73 -24.73
C TRP A 245 3.29 -6.71 -24.75
N LEU A 246 3.48 -5.91 -23.69
CA LEU A 246 4.52 -4.88 -23.64
C LEU A 246 5.95 -5.42 -23.98
N PRO A 247 6.40 -6.58 -23.45
CA PRO A 247 7.68 -7.19 -23.84
C PRO A 247 7.81 -7.51 -25.34
N SER A 248 6.71 -7.81 -26.04
CA SER A 248 6.78 -8.17 -27.47
C SER A 248 7.02 -6.97 -28.38
N LEU A 249 6.91 -5.75 -27.86
CA LEU A 249 7.09 -4.50 -28.59
C LEU A 249 8.56 -4.06 -28.70
N GLY A 250 9.52 -4.92 -28.29
CA GLY A 250 10.95 -4.57 -28.30
C GLY A 250 11.36 -3.60 -27.20
N ILE A 251 10.56 -3.49 -26.13
CA ILE A 251 10.85 -2.65 -24.97
C ILE A 251 12.11 -3.19 -24.24
N PRO A 252 13.08 -2.32 -23.89
CA PRO A 252 14.29 -2.71 -23.18
C PRO A 252 14.01 -3.46 -21.86
N LYS A 253 14.83 -4.47 -21.57
CA LYS A 253 14.65 -5.33 -20.38
C LYS A 253 14.70 -4.55 -19.06
N ASP A 254 15.45 -3.46 -18.98
CA ASP A 254 15.51 -2.60 -17.78
C ASP A 254 14.18 -1.87 -17.53
N VAL A 255 13.48 -1.45 -18.59
CA VAL A 255 12.12 -0.90 -18.50
C VAL A 255 11.12 -1.98 -18.09
N LEU A 256 11.23 -3.19 -18.64
CA LEU A 256 10.34 -4.30 -18.28
C LEU A 256 10.45 -4.72 -16.80
N LYS A 257 11.60 -4.47 -16.16
CA LYS A 257 11.76 -4.73 -14.72
C LYS A 257 10.85 -3.85 -13.86
N THR A 258 10.52 -2.63 -14.30
CA THR A 258 9.63 -1.72 -13.54
C THR A 258 8.16 -2.14 -13.62
N LEU A 259 7.81 -3.08 -14.49
CA LEU A 259 6.44 -3.63 -14.61
C LEU A 259 6.12 -4.70 -13.55
N LYS A 260 7.15 -5.23 -12.87
CA LYS A 260 6.99 -6.23 -11.80
C LYS A 260 6.77 -5.50 -10.47
N VAL A 261 5.54 -5.08 -10.21
CA VAL A 261 5.14 -4.67 -8.86
C VAL A 261 4.66 -5.93 -8.13
N ASP A 262 5.19 -6.21 -6.94
CA ASP A 262 4.68 -7.28 -6.08
C ASP A 262 3.22 -7.00 -5.75
N ARG A 263 2.30 -7.67 -6.47
CA ARG A 263 0.87 -7.64 -6.16
C ARG A 263 0.66 -8.32 -4.80
N PRO A 264 -0.03 -7.69 -3.83
CA PRO A 264 -0.61 -8.45 -2.74
C PRO A 264 -1.62 -9.46 -3.31
N PRO A 265 -1.80 -10.62 -2.66
CA PRO A 265 -2.78 -11.60 -3.12
C PRO A 265 -4.17 -10.97 -3.19
N PRO A 266 -5.01 -11.37 -4.17
CA PRO A 266 -6.37 -10.85 -4.28
C PRO A 266 -7.11 -11.13 -2.97
N THR A 267 -7.63 -10.08 -2.33
CA THR A 267 -8.55 -10.21 -1.21
C THR A 267 -9.75 -11.00 -1.70
N THR A 268 -9.90 -12.21 -1.16
CA THR A 268 -11.05 -13.05 -1.46
C THR A 268 -12.27 -12.34 -0.90
N GLN A 269 -13.02 -11.62 -1.73
CA GLN A 269 -14.34 -11.15 -1.35
C GLN A 269 -15.20 -12.40 -1.13
N THR A 270 -15.54 -12.63 0.14
CA THR A 270 -16.51 -13.65 0.54
C THR A 270 -17.80 -13.35 -0.19
N ARG A 271 -18.12 -14.18 -1.18
CA ARG A 271 -19.36 -14.11 -1.95
C ARG A 271 -20.52 -14.46 -1.00
N THR A 272 -21.06 -13.48 -0.30
CA THR A 272 -22.38 -13.62 0.35
C THR A 272 -23.40 -13.69 -0.77
N GLY A 273 -23.74 -14.92 -1.14
CA GLY A 273 -24.90 -15.19 -1.97
C GLY A 273 -26.15 -14.89 -1.17
N GLU A 274 -26.79 -13.76 -1.44
CA GLU A 274 -28.21 -13.62 -1.21
C GLU A 274 -28.93 -14.29 -2.39
N SER A 275 -29.21 -15.57 -2.20
CA SER A 275 -30.39 -16.18 -2.81
C SER A 275 -31.54 -15.90 -1.86
N SER A 276 -32.50 -15.10 -2.28
CA SER A 276 -33.81 -15.02 -1.64
C SER A 276 -34.89 -15.43 -2.66
N PRO A 277 -35.94 -16.12 -2.17
CA PRO A 277 -36.90 -16.90 -2.97
C PRO A 277 -37.86 -16.05 -3.82
#